data_AF-A0AAD4JQG5-F1
#
_entry.id   AF-A0AAD4JQG5-F1
#
_cell.length_a   1.000
_cell.length_b   1.000
_cell.length_c   1.000
_cell.angle_alpha   90.00
_cell.angle_beta   90.00
_cell.angle_gamma   90.00
#
_symmetry.space_group_name_H-M   'P 1'
#
loop_
_entity.id
_entity.type
_entity.pdbx_description
1 polymer ?
#
loop_
_entity_poly.entity_id
_entity_poly.type
_entity_poly.pdbx_seq_one_letter_code
_entity_poly.pdbx_strand_id
1 'polypeptide(L)'
;MGERELVGPRLYSCYKCRNHVCLHDDIISKAFQGRHGRAFLFSHAMNIAVGAKEDRNLMTGLHTVADISCADCSEVLGWKYERAFEASQKYKEGKFIFEKSKIVKENCLCAATEAWCNTQMYLKKAFWTDAVKPETEAERQSPVLELVKSLDKQRLYREVTLALRSGLREARAEFSFLRIRGLRSILKFLRSVAQSDDTINLFYHSQSIPALQVVPVLFQHTLREVEDQSVTNLNHIFSVEPMKISSPATDAEVALALRVLEGCCLLHCESTILAHQHKAITVLMNILSTRGVLEQGACLDALIAIMLDSSSNQMDFEACNGIEEVALLIKDKQVEENLRLKCGEFLLLLIGHVNGRETPPMMAIHEDIRQYLGEKSGSLIWAASQFGSTLDPEQRLTALQIQARRVLESIDLY
;
A
#
# COMPACT_ATOMS: atom_id res chain seq x y z
N MET A 1 -28.21 10.04 19.14
CA MET A 1 -28.88 9.64 17.88
C MET A 1 -27.95 9.97 16.73
N GLY A 2 -27.44 8.94 16.05
CA GLY A 2 -26.97 9.02 14.65
C GLY A 2 -25.50 9.35 14.39
N GLU A 3 -24.56 8.50 14.83
CA GLU A 3 -23.21 8.45 14.25
C GLU A 3 -23.31 7.87 12.83
N ARG A 4 -22.82 8.60 11.82
CA ARG A 4 -22.61 8.11 10.45
C ARG A 4 -21.17 7.66 10.32
N GLU A 5 -20.96 6.36 10.43
CA GLU A 5 -19.74 5.64 10.09
C GLU A 5 -19.50 5.76 8.57
N LEU A 6 -18.44 6.46 8.14
CA LEU A 6 -18.05 6.58 6.73
C LEU A 6 -17.32 5.31 6.28
N VAL A 7 -18.07 4.23 6.07
CA VAL A 7 -17.59 2.98 5.48
C VAL A 7 -17.29 3.20 3.99
N GLY A 8 -16.05 2.98 3.55
CA GLY A 8 -15.69 3.07 2.13
C GLY A 8 -16.51 2.09 1.25
N PRO A 9 -16.78 2.43 -0.02
CA PRO A 9 -17.71 1.67 -0.86
C PRO A 9 -17.12 0.32 -1.26
N ARG A 10 -17.65 -0.78 -0.71
CA ARG A 10 -17.25 -2.17 -1.01
C ARG A 10 -17.35 -2.42 -2.54
N LEU A 11 -16.36 -3.09 -3.14
CA LEU A 11 -16.23 -3.23 -4.61
C LEU A 11 -16.20 -4.69 -5.08
N TYR A 12 -16.44 -4.91 -6.36
CA TYR A 12 -16.21 -6.18 -7.04
C TYR A 12 -15.30 -5.98 -8.24
N SER A 13 -14.37 -6.93 -8.42
CA SER A 13 -13.36 -6.89 -9.47
C SER A 13 -13.38 -8.15 -10.33
N CYS A 14 -12.94 -8.03 -11.59
CA CYS A 14 -12.77 -9.18 -12.48
C CYS A 14 -11.81 -10.21 -11.87
N TYR A 15 -12.19 -11.48 -11.87
CA TYR A 15 -11.35 -12.53 -11.26
C TYR A 15 -9.98 -12.69 -11.93
N LYS A 16 -9.86 -12.35 -13.21
CA LYS A 16 -8.67 -12.61 -14.03
C LYS A 16 -7.65 -11.47 -13.99
N CYS A 17 -8.09 -10.23 -14.16
CA CYS A 17 -7.21 -9.05 -14.24
C CYS A 17 -7.35 -8.07 -13.07
N ARG A 18 -8.31 -8.31 -12.17
CA ARG A 18 -8.63 -7.47 -11.02
C ARG A 18 -9.07 -6.03 -11.36
N ASN A 19 -9.53 -5.78 -12.59
CA ASN A 19 -10.18 -4.51 -12.91
C ASN A 19 -11.53 -4.40 -12.17
N HIS A 20 -11.83 -3.23 -11.61
CA HIS A 20 -13.08 -2.99 -10.88
C HIS A 20 -14.26 -2.95 -11.84
N VAL A 21 -15.32 -3.69 -11.53
CA VAL A 21 -16.47 -3.87 -12.44
C VAL A 21 -17.80 -3.43 -11.87
N CYS A 22 -17.98 -3.42 -10.55
CA CYS A 22 -19.19 -2.89 -9.91
C CYS A 22 -18.97 -2.59 -8.41
N LEU A 23 -19.85 -1.78 -7.85
CA LEU A 23 -19.92 -1.49 -6.41
C LEU A 23 -20.84 -2.51 -5.73
N HIS A 24 -20.55 -2.84 -4.48
CA HIS A 24 -21.38 -3.73 -3.67
C HIS A 24 -22.74 -3.12 -3.32
N ASP A 25 -22.76 -1.81 -3.12
CA ASP A 25 -23.99 -1.09 -2.76
C ASP A 25 -24.94 -0.95 -3.97
N ASP A 26 -24.45 -1.23 -5.19
CA ASP A 26 -25.26 -1.36 -6.40
C ASP A 26 -25.93 -2.74 -6.53
N ILE A 27 -25.75 -3.68 -5.58
CA ILE A 27 -26.45 -4.97 -5.63
C ILE A 27 -27.94 -4.77 -5.39
N ILE A 28 -28.75 -5.13 -6.39
CA ILE A 28 -30.20 -5.18 -6.31
C ILE A 28 -30.65 -6.54 -5.73
N SER A 29 -30.03 -7.65 -6.15
CA SER A 29 -30.41 -8.98 -5.67
C SER A 29 -29.29 -10.01 -5.82
N LYS A 30 -29.19 -10.90 -4.84
CA LYS A 30 -28.23 -12.03 -4.79
C LYS A 30 -28.85 -13.38 -5.14
N ALA A 31 -30.14 -13.41 -5.49
CA ALA A 31 -30.92 -14.63 -5.70
C ALA A 31 -30.88 -15.14 -7.16
N PHE A 32 -30.02 -14.57 -8.02
CA PHE A 32 -29.95 -14.93 -9.42
C PHE A 32 -29.00 -16.12 -9.65
N GLN A 33 -29.23 -16.84 -10.76
CA GLN A 33 -28.38 -17.93 -11.23
C GLN A 33 -27.95 -17.63 -12.68
N GLY A 34 -26.68 -17.89 -12.96
CA GLY A 34 -26.10 -17.82 -14.30
C GLY A 34 -25.64 -19.18 -14.81
N ARG A 35 -24.83 -19.18 -15.88
CA ARG A 35 -24.41 -20.41 -16.56
C ARG A 35 -23.49 -21.25 -15.68
N HIS A 36 -22.67 -20.59 -14.86
CA HIS A 36 -21.67 -21.24 -13.99
C HIS A 36 -22.03 -21.18 -12.50
N GLY A 37 -23.32 -21.07 -12.15
CA GLY A 37 -23.81 -21.10 -10.76
C GLY A 37 -24.42 -19.78 -10.29
N ARG A 38 -24.10 -19.35 -9.06
CA ARG A 38 -24.72 -18.13 -8.46
C ARG A 38 -24.31 -16.86 -9.21
N ALA A 39 -25.25 -15.94 -9.38
CA ALA A 39 -25.02 -14.65 -10.01
C ALA A 39 -25.72 -13.52 -9.24
N PHE A 40 -25.22 -12.29 -9.37
CA PHE A 40 -25.75 -11.12 -8.68
C PHE A 40 -26.24 -10.08 -9.69
N LEU A 41 -27.38 -9.44 -9.38
CA LEU A 41 -27.96 -8.36 -10.16
C LEU A 41 -27.52 -7.02 -9.59
N PHE A 42 -26.97 -6.15 -10.45
CA PHE A 42 -26.47 -4.83 -10.12
C PHE A 42 -27.19 -3.72 -10.88
N SER A 43 -27.31 -2.54 -10.25
CA SER A 43 -27.79 -1.30 -10.90
C SER A 43 -26.79 -0.75 -11.90
N HIS A 44 -25.51 -0.72 -11.56
CA HIS A 44 -24.47 -0.11 -12.37
C HIS A 44 -23.25 -1.03 -12.53
N ALA A 45 -22.53 -0.83 -13.62
CA ALA A 45 -21.28 -1.52 -13.94
C ALA A 45 -20.28 -0.52 -14.53
N MET A 46 -18.99 -0.75 -14.30
CA MET A 46 -17.88 0.10 -14.75
C MET A 46 -16.82 -0.76 -15.44
N ASN A 47 -16.00 -0.16 -16.30
CA ASN A 47 -14.88 -0.83 -16.98
C ASN A 47 -15.24 -2.15 -17.70
N ILE A 48 -16.44 -2.19 -18.30
CA ILE A 48 -16.93 -3.31 -19.09
C ILE A 48 -17.19 -2.89 -20.55
N ALA A 49 -17.05 -3.84 -21.46
CA ALA A 49 -17.52 -3.73 -22.84
C ALA A 49 -18.82 -4.52 -23.01
N VAL A 50 -19.80 -3.95 -23.72
CA VAL A 50 -21.09 -4.58 -23.98
C VAL A 50 -21.10 -5.15 -25.40
N GLY A 51 -21.44 -6.43 -25.52
CA GLY A 51 -21.51 -7.14 -26.79
C GLY A 51 -22.79 -6.89 -27.59
N ALA A 52 -23.03 -7.74 -28.60
CA ALA A 52 -24.23 -7.67 -29.42
C ALA A 52 -25.49 -8.03 -28.62
N LYS A 53 -26.63 -7.45 -29.03
CA LYS A 53 -27.94 -7.74 -28.42
C LYS A 53 -28.48 -9.04 -29.00
N GLU A 54 -28.86 -9.96 -28.12
CA GLU A 54 -29.41 -11.28 -28.47
C GLU A 54 -30.68 -11.55 -27.66
N ASP A 55 -31.70 -12.09 -28.33
CA ASP A 55 -32.91 -12.55 -27.67
C ASP A 55 -32.70 -13.96 -27.11
N ARG A 56 -32.84 -14.12 -25.79
CA ARG A 56 -32.61 -15.39 -25.08
C ARG A 56 -33.80 -15.72 -24.17
N ASN A 57 -34.22 -16.98 -24.20
CA ASN A 57 -35.18 -17.52 -23.23
C ASN A 57 -34.46 -17.84 -21.92
N LEU A 58 -34.80 -17.11 -20.86
CA LEU A 58 -34.31 -17.32 -19.50
C LEU A 58 -35.42 -17.90 -18.63
N MET A 59 -35.09 -18.31 -17.39
CA MET A 59 -36.08 -18.89 -16.47
C MET A 59 -37.32 -18.01 -16.23
N THR A 60 -37.18 -16.69 -16.39
CA THR A 60 -38.29 -15.73 -16.21
C THR A 60 -38.92 -15.27 -17.53
N GLY A 61 -38.71 -15.99 -18.63
CA GLY A 61 -39.27 -15.69 -19.96
C GLY A 61 -38.27 -15.13 -20.97
N LEU A 62 -38.79 -14.65 -22.11
CA LEU A 62 -38.00 -14.09 -23.21
C LEU A 62 -37.44 -12.71 -22.85
N HIS A 63 -36.13 -12.52 -23.03
CA HIS A 63 -35.43 -11.25 -22.78
C HIS A 63 -34.42 -10.95 -23.88
N THR A 64 -34.28 -9.69 -24.27
CA THR A 64 -33.15 -9.21 -25.06
C THR A 64 -32.00 -8.89 -24.11
N VAL A 65 -30.86 -9.56 -24.27
CA VAL A 65 -29.67 -9.41 -23.42
C VAL A 65 -28.40 -9.17 -24.24
N ALA A 66 -27.38 -8.57 -23.65
CA ALA A 66 -26.07 -8.39 -24.27
C ALA A 66 -24.98 -8.89 -23.32
N ASP A 67 -24.07 -9.75 -23.78
CA ASP A 67 -22.97 -10.24 -22.94
C ASP A 67 -22.03 -9.08 -22.57
N ILE A 68 -21.54 -9.09 -21.33
CA ILE A 68 -20.60 -8.09 -20.82
C ILE A 68 -19.23 -8.73 -20.58
N SER A 69 -18.19 -8.10 -21.11
CA SER A 69 -16.80 -8.52 -20.94
C SER A 69 -15.98 -7.45 -20.23
N CYS A 70 -14.90 -7.86 -19.57
CA CYS A 70 -13.97 -6.94 -18.94
C CYS A 70 -13.24 -6.09 -19.99
N ALA A 71 -13.12 -4.78 -19.80
CA ALA A 71 -12.43 -3.90 -20.74
C ALA A 71 -10.94 -4.25 -20.92
N ASP A 72 -10.26 -4.70 -19.86
CA ASP A 72 -8.81 -4.96 -19.91
C ASP A 72 -8.43 -6.35 -20.43
N CYS A 73 -9.12 -7.41 -20.00
CA CYS A 73 -8.76 -8.79 -20.34
C CYS A 73 -9.74 -9.49 -21.29
N SER A 74 -10.80 -8.79 -21.70
CA SER A 74 -11.86 -9.28 -22.61
C SER A 74 -12.59 -10.55 -22.12
N GLU A 75 -12.42 -10.94 -20.85
CA GLU A 75 -13.09 -12.08 -20.25
C GLU A 75 -14.58 -11.79 -20.05
N VAL A 76 -15.46 -12.73 -20.41
CA VAL A 76 -16.91 -12.59 -20.23
C VAL A 76 -17.27 -12.76 -18.75
N LEU A 77 -17.91 -11.74 -18.18
CA LEU A 77 -18.23 -11.69 -16.74
C LEU A 77 -19.72 -11.91 -16.46
N GLY A 78 -20.58 -11.72 -17.47
CA GLY A 78 -22.03 -11.93 -17.36
C GLY A 78 -22.78 -11.29 -18.53
N TRP A 79 -23.94 -10.67 -18.27
CA TRP A 79 -24.74 -10.00 -19.30
C TRP A 79 -25.55 -8.82 -18.75
N LYS A 80 -25.99 -7.92 -19.63
CA LYS A 80 -26.90 -6.81 -19.37
C LYS A 80 -28.27 -7.11 -19.97
N TYR A 81 -29.34 -6.75 -19.26
CA TYR A 81 -30.69 -6.78 -19.79
C TYR A 81 -30.98 -5.52 -20.60
N GLU A 82 -31.34 -5.68 -21.86
CA GLU A 82 -31.71 -4.57 -22.75
C GLU A 82 -33.24 -4.40 -22.80
N ARG A 83 -34.00 -5.49 -22.83
CA ARG A 83 -35.46 -5.46 -22.90
C ARG A 83 -36.10 -6.70 -22.28
N ALA A 84 -37.22 -6.52 -21.59
CA ALA A 84 -38.08 -7.58 -21.09
C ALA A 84 -39.47 -7.46 -21.74
N PHE A 85 -40.00 -8.58 -22.22
CA PHE A 85 -41.31 -8.59 -22.90
C PHE A 85 -42.49 -8.69 -21.93
N GLU A 86 -42.27 -9.28 -20.76
CA GLU A 86 -43.25 -9.29 -19.67
C GLU A 86 -43.16 -8.05 -18.79
N ALA A 87 -44.31 -7.44 -18.49
CA ALA A 87 -44.39 -6.27 -17.62
C ALA A 87 -43.83 -6.51 -16.22
N SER A 88 -43.98 -7.73 -15.68
CA SER A 88 -43.47 -8.13 -14.37
C SER A 88 -41.94 -8.17 -14.29
N GLN A 89 -41.26 -8.29 -15.43
CA GLN A 89 -39.80 -8.42 -15.52
C GLN A 89 -39.10 -7.13 -15.96
N LYS A 90 -39.85 -6.08 -16.30
CA LYS A 90 -39.29 -4.79 -16.77
C LYS A 90 -38.31 -4.13 -15.80
N TYR A 91 -38.41 -4.41 -14.50
CA TYR A 91 -37.48 -3.89 -13.50
C TYR A 91 -36.01 -4.32 -13.74
N LYS A 92 -35.78 -5.36 -14.56
CA LYS A 92 -34.45 -5.84 -14.94
C LYS A 92 -33.84 -5.03 -16.09
N GLU A 93 -34.63 -4.27 -16.86
CA GLU A 93 -34.12 -3.51 -18.00
C GLU A 93 -33.03 -2.51 -17.57
N GLY A 94 -31.93 -2.48 -18.33
CA GLY A 94 -30.77 -1.65 -18.03
C GLY A 94 -29.86 -2.17 -16.91
N LYS A 95 -30.21 -3.29 -16.26
CA LYS A 95 -29.45 -3.87 -15.13
C LYS A 95 -28.43 -4.91 -15.60
N PHE A 96 -27.45 -5.18 -14.74
CA PHE A 96 -26.30 -6.03 -15.04
C PHE A 96 -26.29 -7.28 -14.18
N ILE A 97 -26.07 -8.43 -14.80
CA ILE A 97 -25.78 -9.68 -14.11
C ILE A 97 -24.29 -9.96 -14.19
N PHE A 98 -23.68 -10.22 -13.05
CA PHE A 98 -22.33 -10.75 -12.95
C PHE A 98 -22.34 -12.13 -12.30
N GLU A 99 -21.60 -13.08 -12.86
CA GLU A 99 -21.44 -14.41 -12.29
C GLU A 99 -20.46 -14.40 -11.11
N LYS A 100 -20.85 -15.01 -9.99
CA LYS A 100 -20.03 -15.00 -8.76
C LYS A 100 -18.67 -15.65 -8.94
N SER A 101 -18.55 -16.66 -9.81
CA SER A 101 -17.27 -17.32 -10.11
C SER A 101 -16.32 -16.46 -10.95
N LYS A 102 -16.86 -15.41 -11.61
CA LYS A 102 -16.12 -14.52 -12.51
C LYS A 102 -15.82 -13.15 -11.88
N ILE A 103 -16.33 -12.89 -10.68
CA ILE A 103 -16.06 -11.66 -9.93
C ILE A 103 -15.52 -11.99 -8.54
N VAL A 104 -14.57 -11.20 -8.08
CA VAL A 104 -14.02 -11.29 -6.73
C VAL A 104 -14.55 -10.11 -5.94
N LYS A 105 -15.17 -10.38 -4.79
CA LYS A 105 -15.56 -9.33 -3.85
C LYS A 105 -14.29 -8.76 -3.24
N GLU A 106 -14.02 -7.50 -3.52
CA GLU A 106 -13.10 -6.73 -2.71
C GLU A 106 -13.92 -6.24 -1.51
N ASN A 107 -13.68 -6.87 -0.36
CA ASN A 107 -14.08 -6.21 0.86
C ASN A 107 -13.33 -4.88 0.86
N CYS A 108 -14.05 -3.75 0.83
CA CYS A 108 -13.50 -2.52 1.38
C CYS A 108 -13.35 -2.76 2.87
N LEU A 109 -12.27 -3.45 3.22
CA LEU A 109 -11.56 -3.24 4.44
C LEU A 109 -10.89 -1.87 4.26
N CYS A 110 -11.61 -0.83 4.62
CA CYS A 110 -10.98 0.21 5.40
C CYS A 110 -10.54 -0.42 6.73
N ALA A 111 -9.43 -1.14 6.68
CA ALA A 111 -8.70 -1.67 7.82
C ALA A 111 -7.22 -1.69 7.41
N ALA A 112 -6.54 -0.55 7.53
CA ALA A 112 -5.08 -0.44 7.52
C ALA A 112 -4.33 -1.42 6.57
N THR A 113 -4.60 -1.45 5.26
CA THR A 113 -3.93 -2.37 4.31
C THR A 113 -3.92 -3.87 4.68
N GLU A 114 -4.66 -4.42 5.66
CA GLU A 114 -4.26 -5.70 6.32
C GLU A 114 -2.70 -5.80 6.42
N ALA A 115 -2.12 -4.74 7.00
CA ALA A 115 -0.70 -4.57 7.38
C ALA A 115 0.36 -4.63 6.25
N TRP A 116 0.00 -4.12 5.08
CA TRP A 116 0.71 -4.19 3.78
C TRP A 116 0.83 -5.60 3.21
N CYS A 117 1.00 -6.60 4.08
CA CYS A 117 0.65 -8.01 3.95
C CYS A 117 0.70 -8.70 5.35
N ASN A 118 0.48 -7.96 6.47
CA ASN A 118 1.03 -8.26 7.80
C ASN A 118 2.56 -8.28 7.78
N THR A 119 3.18 -7.09 7.67
CA THR A 119 4.61 -6.83 7.89
C THR A 119 5.49 -7.95 7.32
N GLN A 120 5.75 -7.97 6.00
CA GLN A 120 6.52 -9.04 5.35
C GLN A 120 7.99 -9.17 5.86
N MET A 121 8.37 -8.48 6.95
CA MET A 121 9.75 -8.17 7.32
C MET A 121 10.06 -8.12 8.83
N TYR A 122 9.45 -8.95 9.68
CA TYR A 122 10.16 -9.35 10.92
C TYR A 122 10.53 -10.82 10.88
N LEU A 123 11.39 -11.16 9.92
CA LEU A 123 11.89 -12.51 9.66
C LEU A 123 10.82 -13.39 8.98
N LYS A 124 10.98 -13.69 7.70
CA LYS A 124 10.94 -15.10 7.29
C LYS A 124 12.05 -15.29 6.29
N LYS A 125 12.93 -16.23 6.63
CA LYS A 125 13.74 -16.97 5.67
C LYS A 125 12.84 -17.34 4.49
N ALA A 126 13.35 -17.11 3.29
CA ALA A 126 12.67 -17.34 2.02
C ALA A 126 11.74 -18.55 2.05
N PHE A 127 10.50 -18.38 1.60
CA PHE A 127 9.62 -19.53 1.33
C PHE A 127 9.96 -20.14 -0.03
N TRP A 128 11.24 -20.52 -0.19
CA TRP A 128 11.78 -21.50 -1.15
C TRP A 128 13.19 -21.90 -0.69
N THR A 129 13.35 -22.45 0.52
CA THR A 129 14.44 -23.41 0.75
C THR A 129 14.20 -24.76 0.08
N ASP A 130 13.03 -24.97 -0.56
CA ASP A 130 12.72 -26.20 -1.30
C ASP A 130 12.24 -25.96 -2.75
N ALA A 131 12.84 -25.00 -3.46
CA ALA A 131 12.79 -24.99 -4.94
C ALA A 131 14.12 -24.67 -5.64
N VAL A 132 15.25 -24.83 -4.95
CA VAL A 132 16.45 -25.27 -5.66
C VAL A 132 16.38 -26.79 -5.69
N LYS A 133 15.71 -27.34 -6.71
CA LYS A 133 16.16 -28.66 -7.16
C LYS A 133 17.62 -28.45 -7.57
N PRO A 134 18.58 -29.27 -7.10
CA PRO A 134 19.93 -29.21 -7.64
C PRO A 134 19.80 -29.42 -9.15
N GLU A 135 20.17 -28.41 -9.92
CA GLU A 135 20.31 -28.54 -11.37
C GLU A 135 21.20 -29.76 -11.60
N THR A 136 20.65 -30.78 -12.23
CA THR A 136 21.46 -31.93 -12.66
C THR A 136 22.37 -31.41 -13.77
N GLU A 137 23.64 -31.82 -13.76
CA GLU A 137 24.68 -31.33 -14.68
C GLU A 137 24.34 -31.43 -16.19
N ALA A 138 23.24 -32.10 -16.54
CA ALA A 138 22.70 -32.22 -17.90
C ALA A 138 21.92 -30.99 -18.43
N GLU A 139 21.44 -30.07 -17.58
CA GLU A 139 20.65 -28.89 -18.06
C GLU A 139 21.51 -27.67 -18.41
N ARG A 140 22.81 -27.69 -18.09
CA ARG A 140 23.74 -26.57 -18.33
C ARG A 140 24.25 -26.43 -19.77
N GLN A 141 23.84 -27.31 -20.69
CA GLN A 141 24.45 -27.40 -22.03
C GLN A 141 23.47 -27.20 -23.21
N SER A 142 22.35 -26.49 -23.02
CA SER A 142 21.48 -26.09 -24.14
C SER A 142 21.61 -24.60 -24.45
N PRO A 143 22.30 -24.21 -25.56
CA PRO A 143 22.41 -22.82 -26.00
C PRO A 143 21.05 -22.13 -26.23
N VAL A 144 20.02 -22.92 -26.55
CA VAL A 144 18.65 -22.43 -26.73
C VAL A 144 18.04 -22.03 -25.39
N LEU A 145 18.25 -22.82 -24.33
CA LEU A 145 17.74 -22.52 -22.99
C LEU A 145 18.42 -21.29 -22.40
N GLU A 146 19.72 -21.12 -22.62
CA GLU A 146 20.47 -19.93 -22.22
C GLU A 146 20.01 -18.67 -22.95
N LEU A 147 19.75 -18.79 -24.26
CA LEU A 147 19.19 -17.69 -25.05
C LEU A 147 17.79 -17.28 -24.56
N VAL A 148 16.92 -18.24 -24.26
CA VAL A 148 15.58 -17.97 -23.71
C VAL A 148 15.68 -17.25 -22.36
N LYS A 149 16.50 -17.75 -21.42
CA LYS A 149 16.75 -17.09 -20.13
C LYS A 149 17.27 -15.65 -20.29
N SER A 150 18.16 -15.43 -21.27
CA SER A 150 18.70 -14.10 -21.58
C SER A 150 17.63 -13.14 -22.14
N LEU A 151 16.78 -13.62 -23.05
CA LEU A 151 15.67 -12.84 -23.63
C LEU A 151 14.61 -12.51 -22.58
N ASP A 152 14.28 -13.46 -21.70
CA ASP A 152 13.33 -13.24 -20.59
C ASP A 152 13.87 -12.18 -19.61
N LYS A 153 15.16 -12.24 -19.26
CA LYS A 153 15.80 -11.20 -18.44
C LYS A 153 15.76 -9.82 -19.10
N GLN A 154 16.00 -9.74 -20.42
CA GLN A 154 15.89 -8.48 -21.15
C GLN A 154 14.46 -7.94 -21.20
N ARG A 155 13.47 -8.82 -21.37
CA ARG A 155 12.06 -8.47 -21.32
C ARG A 155 11.68 -7.92 -19.95
N LEU A 156 12.04 -8.61 -18.87
CA LEU A 156 11.78 -8.18 -17.49
C LEU A 156 12.42 -6.83 -17.19
N TYR A 157 13.66 -6.60 -17.63
CA TYR A 157 14.31 -5.29 -17.48
C TYR A 157 13.53 -4.16 -18.17
N ARG A 158 13.01 -4.41 -19.39
CA ARG A 158 12.17 -3.44 -20.11
C ARG A 158 10.86 -3.19 -19.38
N GLU A 159 10.20 -4.23 -18.91
CA GLU A 159 8.93 -4.14 -18.17
C GLU A 159 9.09 -3.33 -16.88
N VAL A 160 10.12 -3.64 -16.06
CA VAL A 160 10.48 -2.90 -14.84
C VAL A 160 10.75 -1.43 -15.14
N THR A 161 11.60 -1.18 -16.15
CA THR A 161 11.97 0.19 -16.54
C THR A 161 10.76 0.99 -17.03
N LEU A 162 9.88 0.38 -17.84
CA LEU A 162 8.68 1.03 -18.35
C LEU A 162 7.68 1.32 -17.23
N ALA A 163 7.46 0.38 -16.32
CA ALA A 163 6.58 0.56 -15.17
C ALA A 163 7.03 1.73 -14.29
N LEU A 164 8.33 1.78 -13.94
CA LEU A 164 8.90 2.87 -13.17
C LEU A 164 8.85 4.20 -13.91
N ARG A 165 9.23 4.26 -15.19
CA ARG A 165 9.18 5.52 -15.97
C ARG A 165 7.76 6.06 -16.07
N SER A 166 6.78 5.20 -16.31
CA SER A 166 5.38 5.62 -16.40
C SER A 166 4.87 6.13 -15.06
N GLY A 167 5.10 5.38 -13.98
CA GLY A 167 4.70 5.78 -12.63
C GLY A 167 5.35 7.08 -12.18
N LEU A 168 6.67 7.22 -12.37
CA LEU A 168 7.41 8.42 -11.97
C LEU A 168 7.05 9.64 -12.82
N ARG A 169 6.75 9.47 -14.11
CA ARG A 169 6.26 10.58 -14.94
C ARG A 169 4.97 11.18 -14.37
N GLU A 170 4.08 10.33 -13.87
CA GLU A 170 2.81 10.76 -13.27
C GLU A 170 3.00 11.31 -11.86
N ALA A 171 3.88 10.71 -11.05
CA ALA A 171 4.25 11.22 -9.73
C ALA A 171 4.91 12.62 -9.79
N ARG A 172 5.54 12.97 -10.91
CA ARG A 172 6.11 14.31 -11.18
C ARG A 172 5.09 15.34 -11.70
N ALA A 173 3.82 14.96 -11.86
CA ALA A 173 2.82 15.85 -12.45
C ALA A 173 2.44 17.02 -11.53
N GLU A 174 2.00 18.13 -12.12
CA GLU A 174 1.61 19.35 -11.38
C GLU A 174 0.27 19.19 -10.64
N PHE A 175 -0.57 18.24 -11.07
CA PHE A 175 -1.88 17.98 -10.51
C PHE A 175 -1.89 16.75 -9.58
N SER A 176 -2.45 16.91 -8.38
CA SER A 176 -2.53 15.86 -7.35
C SER A 176 -3.19 14.56 -7.86
N PHE A 177 -4.23 14.62 -8.69
CA PHE A 177 -4.89 13.41 -9.21
C PHE A 177 -3.97 12.55 -10.12
N LEU A 178 -3.07 13.19 -10.87
CA LEU A 178 -2.07 12.48 -11.67
C LEU A 178 -0.98 11.90 -10.77
N ARG A 179 -0.53 12.65 -9.75
CA ARG A 179 0.46 12.15 -8.78
C ARG A 179 -0.07 10.94 -8.02
N ILE A 180 -1.31 10.97 -7.54
CA ILE A 180 -1.99 9.83 -6.91
C ILE A 180 -2.00 8.61 -7.83
N ARG A 181 -2.34 8.80 -9.12
CA ARG A 181 -2.34 7.72 -10.10
C ARG A 181 -0.95 7.12 -10.29
N GLY A 182 0.07 7.97 -10.40
CA GLY A 182 1.47 7.57 -10.49
C GLY A 182 1.94 6.80 -9.25
N LEU A 183 1.67 7.33 -8.05
CA LEU A 183 2.03 6.69 -6.78
C LEU A 183 1.34 5.34 -6.61
N ARG A 184 0.05 5.21 -6.96
CA ARG A 184 -0.64 3.91 -6.97
C ARG A 184 -0.01 2.91 -7.94
N SER A 185 0.39 3.37 -9.13
CA SER A 185 1.09 2.55 -10.11
C SER A 185 2.43 2.05 -9.57
N ILE A 186 3.22 2.94 -8.96
CA ILE A 186 4.50 2.59 -8.33
C ILE A 186 4.27 1.61 -7.17
N LEU A 187 3.28 1.85 -6.32
CA LEU A 187 2.94 0.96 -5.21
C LEU A 187 2.62 -0.45 -5.66
N LYS A 188 1.78 -0.57 -6.69
CA LYS A 188 1.42 -1.86 -7.30
C LYS A 188 2.65 -2.54 -7.89
N PHE A 189 3.52 -1.77 -8.53
CA PHE A 189 4.78 -2.28 -9.07
C PHE A 189 5.71 -2.82 -7.96
N LEU A 190 5.93 -2.07 -6.87
CA LEU A 190 6.77 -2.52 -5.74
C LEU A 190 6.25 -3.81 -5.12
N ARG A 191 4.92 -3.96 -4.98
CA ARG A 191 4.30 -5.21 -4.50
C ARG A 191 4.55 -6.39 -5.44
N SER A 192 4.61 -6.14 -6.75
CA SER A 192 4.97 -7.18 -7.72
C SER A 192 6.44 -7.54 -7.65
N VAL A 193 7.32 -6.55 -7.46
CA VAL A 193 8.77 -6.74 -7.32
C VAL A 193 9.11 -7.59 -6.10
N ALA A 194 8.41 -7.38 -4.98
CA ALA A 194 8.63 -8.10 -3.72
C ALA A 194 8.36 -9.62 -3.80
N GLN A 195 7.84 -10.14 -4.92
CA GLN A 195 7.47 -11.55 -5.08
C GLN A 195 8.63 -12.44 -5.56
N SER A 196 9.73 -11.87 -6.05
CA SER A 196 10.86 -12.63 -6.61
C SER A 196 12.19 -11.89 -6.42
N ASP A 197 13.22 -12.64 -6.02
CA ASP A 197 14.59 -12.12 -5.85
C ASP A 197 15.16 -11.54 -7.16
N ASP A 198 14.81 -12.12 -8.31
CA ASP A 198 15.23 -11.62 -9.62
C ASP A 198 14.65 -10.23 -9.90
N THR A 199 13.38 -10.01 -9.58
CA THR A 199 12.74 -8.69 -9.75
C THR A 199 13.22 -7.68 -8.72
N ILE A 200 13.57 -8.12 -7.51
CA ILE A 200 14.22 -7.26 -6.49
C ILE A 200 15.57 -6.77 -6.99
N ASN A 201 16.40 -7.67 -7.54
CA ASN A 201 17.70 -7.29 -8.13
C ASN A 201 17.55 -6.33 -9.32
N LEU A 202 16.54 -6.53 -10.17
CA LEU A 202 16.24 -5.59 -11.26
C LEU A 202 15.80 -4.21 -10.73
N PHE A 203 14.98 -4.18 -9.67
CA PHE A 203 14.61 -2.95 -9.01
C PHE A 203 15.84 -2.25 -8.40
N TYR A 204 16.70 -2.99 -7.70
CA TYR A 204 17.98 -2.48 -7.15
C TYR A 204 18.80 -1.78 -8.25
N HIS A 205 19.06 -2.45 -9.38
CA HIS A 205 19.79 -1.84 -10.50
C HIS A 205 19.08 -0.63 -11.10
N SER A 206 17.74 -0.62 -11.13
CA SER A 206 16.98 0.53 -11.62
C SER A 206 17.19 1.76 -10.75
N GLN A 207 17.36 1.61 -9.42
CA GLN A 207 17.54 2.71 -8.49
C GLN A 207 18.95 3.34 -8.56
N SER A 208 19.92 2.67 -9.18
CA SER A 208 21.21 3.28 -9.53
C SER A 208 21.10 4.29 -10.69
N ILE A 209 19.98 4.31 -11.42
CA ILE A 209 19.76 5.23 -12.54
C ILE A 209 18.97 6.46 -12.04
N PRO A 210 19.55 7.67 -12.06
CA PRO A 210 18.91 8.87 -11.48
C PRO A 210 17.50 9.15 -11.98
N ALA A 211 17.23 8.89 -13.27
CA ALA A 211 15.91 9.12 -13.87
C ALA A 211 14.81 8.19 -13.31
N LEU A 212 15.19 7.04 -12.75
CA LEU A 212 14.30 5.98 -12.24
C LEU A 212 14.26 5.91 -10.70
N GLN A 213 15.01 6.79 -10.01
CA GLN A 213 14.98 6.86 -8.56
C GLN A 213 13.62 7.33 -8.07
N VAL A 214 13.05 6.58 -7.13
CA VAL A 214 11.72 6.84 -6.59
C VAL A 214 11.79 7.87 -5.45
N VAL A 215 12.69 7.66 -4.48
CA VAL A 215 12.78 8.48 -3.25
C VAL A 215 12.88 9.98 -3.53
N PRO A 216 13.77 10.47 -4.42
CA PRO A 216 13.86 11.91 -4.69
C PRO A 216 12.56 12.50 -5.24
N VAL A 217 11.82 11.73 -6.05
CA VAL A 217 10.54 12.19 -6.62
C VAL A 217 9.49 12.39 -5.53
N LEU A 218 9.45 11.51 -4.53
CA LEU A 218 8.52 11.62 -3.40
C LEU A 218 8.74 12.93 -2.64
N PHE A 219 9.98 13.23 -2.27
CA PHE A 219 10.32 14.43 -1.50
C PHE A 219 10.24 15.73 -2.31
N GLN A 220 10.46 15.69 -3.63
CA GLN A 220 10.37 16.87 -4.48
C GLN A 220 8.92 17.28 -4.80
N HIS A 221 8.02 16.30 -4.97
CA HIS A 221 6.69 16.54 -5.53
C HIS A 221 5.53 16.31 -4.55
N THR A 222 5.70 15.48 -3.53
CA THR A 222 4.61 15.13 -2.60
C THR A 222 4.94 15.44 -1.15
N LEU A 223 6.11 15.04 -0.66
CA LEU A 223 6.56 15.19 0.73
C LEU A 223 7.41 16.46 0.94
N ARG A 224 7.18 17.51 0.14
CA ARG A 224 7.95 18.75 0.23
C ARG A 224 7.54 19.57 1.45
N GLU A 225 8.51 20.07 2.22
CA GLU A 225 8.27 21.04 3.29
C GLU A 225 7.77 22.37 2.68
N VAL A 226 6.74 22.96 3.30
CA VAL A 226 6.04 24.15 2.78
C VAL A 226 6.90 25.43 2.83
N GLU A 227 8.07 25.39 3.45
CA GLU A 227 8.94 26.56 3.69
C GLU A 227 9.45 27.26 2.41
N ASP A 228 9.39 26.60 1.25
CA ASP A 228 9.87 27.18 -0.02
C ASP A 228 8.89 28.12 -0.73
N GLN A 229 7.69 28.37 -0.18
CA GLN A 229 6.75 29.35 -0.73
C GLN A 229 6.85 30.69 0.00
N SER A 230 8.05 31.27 0.07
CA SER A 230 8.12 32.72 0.30
C SER A 230 7.53 33.41 -0.93
N VAL A 231 6.30 33.93 -0.78
CA VAL A 231 5.73 34.87 -1.76
C VAL A 231 6.59 36.11 -1.68
N THR A 232 7.64 36.17 -2.50
CA THR A 232 8.42 37.39 -2.68
C THR A 232 7.47 38.44 -3.27
N ASN A 233 7.32 39.54 -2.53
CA ASN A 233 6.46 40.67 -2.87
C ASN A 233 6.54 41.00 -4.38
N LEU A 234 5.36 41.21 -4.97
CA LEU A 234 5.11 41.54 -6.38
C LEU A 234 5.66 42.93 -6.79
N ASN A 235 6.95 43.19 -6.60
CA ASN A 235 7.56 44.48 -6.93
C ASN A 235 8.40 44.49 -8.21
N HIS A 236 8.47 43.40 -8.99
CA HIS A 236 9.17 43.40 -10.27
C HIS A 236 8.36 42.68 -11.38
N ILE A 237 7.55 43.46 -12.09
CA ILE A 237 6.52 43.02 -13.06
C ILE A 237 7.08 42.57 -14.42
N PHE A 238 8.38 42.63 -14.67
CA PHE A 238 8.94 42.29 -15.99
C PHE A 238 10.19 41.42 -15.86
N SER A 239 10.02 40.09 -15.78
CA SER A 239 10.96 39.02 -16.21
C SER A 239 10.72 37.65 -15.53
N VAL A 240 9.56 37.38 -14.91
CA VAL A 240 9.36 36.13 -14.15
C VAL A 240 8.86 35.01 -15.06
N GLU A 241 9.64 33.93 -15.20
CA GLU A 241 9.14 32.65 -15.75
C GLU A 241 7.85 32.25 -15.03
N PRO A 242 6.83 31.72 -15.72
CA PRO A 242 5.56 31.39 -15.08
C PRO A 242 5.79 30.49 -13.88
N MET A 243 5.39 30.98 -12.70
CA MET A 243 5.48 30.24 -11.44
C MET A 243 4.74 28.92 -11.63
N LYS A 244 5.44 27.79 -11.53
CA LYS A 244 4.81 26.46 -11.57
C LYS A 244 3.96 26.29 -10.32
N ILE A 245 2.69 26.63 -10.40
CA ILE A 245 1.70 26.41 -9.34
C ILE A 245 1.43 24.90 -9.29
N SER A 246 2.26 24.18 -8.55
CA SER A 246 1.96 22.80 -8.17
C SER A 246 0.83 22.82 -7.16
N SER A 247 -0.23 22.02 -7.39
CA SER A 247 -1.26 21.85 -6.37
C SER A 247 -0.64 21.26 -5.09
N PRO A 248 -1.01 21.73 -3.88
CA PRO A 248 -0.53 21.12 -2.64
C PRO A 248 -0.88 19.63 -2.59
N ALA A 249 -0.07 18.84 -1.90
CA ALA A 249 -0.33 17.42 -1.73
C ALA A 249 -1.56 17.21 -0.84
N THR A 250 -2.50 16.39 -1.32
CA THR A 250 -3.66 15.96 -0.54
C THR A 250 -3.26 14.87 0.46
N ASP A 251 -4.05 14.67 1.51
CA ASP A 251 -3.79 13.66 2.53
C ASP A 251 -3.64 12.24 1.94
N ALA A 252 -4.52 11.89 0.99
CA ALA A 252 -4.43 10.62 0.25
C ALA A 252 -3.15 10.50 -0.59
N GLU A 253 -2.63 11.61 -1.11
CA GLU A 253 -1.37 11.65 -1.85
C GLU A 253 -0.18 11.40 -0.91
N VAL A 254 -0.17 12.07 0.25
CA VAL A 254 0.86 11.91 1.29
C VAL A 254 0.88 10.48 1.82
N ALA A 255 -0.28 9.92 2.18
CA ALA A 255 -0.38 8.54 2.65
C ALA A 255 0.17 7.54 1.60
N LEU A 256 -0.15 7.73 0.32
CA LEU A 256 0.40 6.89 -0.75
C LEU A 256 1.92 7.05 -0.89
N ALA A 257 2.45 8.27 -0.82
CA ALA A 257 3.88 8.53 -0.90
C ALA A 257 4.64 7.88 0.26
N LEU A 258 4.12 7.95 1.48
CA LEU A 258 4.71 7.27 2.65
C LEU A 258 4.77 5.76 2.45
N ARG A 259 3.71 5.15 1.89
CA ARG A 259 3.69 3.72 1.58
C ARG A 259 4.64 3.35 0.43
N VAL A 260 4.81 4.22 -0.57
CA VAL A 260 5.84 4.01 -1.61
C VAL A 260 7.23 4.08 -0.99
N LEU A 261 7.48 5.06 -0.12
CA LEU A 261 8.76 5.26 0.57
C LEU A 261 9.12 4.05 1.43
N GLU A 262 8.18 3.57 2.24
CA GLU A 262 8.27 2.33 3.00
C GLU A 262 8.73 1.17 2.10
N GLY A 263 8.00 0.88 1.02
CA GLY A 263 8.33 -0.21 0.10
C GLY A 263 9.71 -0.05 -0.55
N CYS A 264 10.12 1.18 -0.90
CA CYS A 264 11.44 1.43 -1.46
C CYS A 264 12.58 1.18 -0.47
N CYS A 265 12.40 1.54 0.80
CA CYS A 265 13.41 1.33 1.85
C CYS A 265 13.54 -0.14 2.23
N LEU A 266 12.43 -0.89 2.25
CA LEU A 266 12.43 -2.33 2.52
C LEU A 266 13.05 -3.16 1.39
N LEU A 267 12.86 -2.74 0.12
CA LEU A 267 13.39 -3.47 -1.04
C LEU A 267 14.80 -3.04 -1.47
N HIS A 268 15.24 -1.84 -1.08
CA HIS A 268 16.50 -1.25 -1.52
C HIS A 268 17.11 -0.40 -0.41
N CYS A 269 18.14 -0.93 0.26
CA CYS A 269 18.74 -0.30 1.44
C CYS A 269 19.33 1.09 1.16
N GLU A 270 19.91 1.35 -0.01
CA GLU A 270 20.44 2.69 -0.35
C GLU A 270 19.32 3.75 -0.48
N SER A 271 18.05 3.35 -0.59
CA SER A 271 16.91 4.27 -0.49
C SER A 271 16.89 5.00 0.86
N THR A 272 17.37 4.37 1.93
CA THR A 272 17.49 4.99 3.26
C THR A 272 18.52 6.12 3.30
N ILE A 273 19.59 6.00 2.49
CA ILE A 273 20.63 7.03 2.32
C ILE A 273 20.04 8.23 1.56
N LEU A 274 19.31 7.98 0.48
CA LEU A 274 18.59 9.03 -0.26
C LEU A 274 17.54 9.72 0.62
N ALA A 275 16.83 8.96 1.46
CA ALA A 275 15.87 9.51 2.40
C ALA A 275 16.56 10.45 3.43
N HIS A 276 17.71 10.04 3.97
CA HIS A 276 18.51 10.88 4.88
C HIS A 276 18.95 12.19 4.19
N GLN A 277 19.42 12.14 2.94
CA GLN A 277 19.80 13.34 2.17
C GLN A 277 18.64 14.33 1.99
N HIS A 278 17.40 13.83 1.98
CA HIS A 278 16.19 14.63 1.91
C HIS A 278 15.59 14.98 3.28
N LYS A 279 16.34 14.79 4.39
CA LYS A 279 15.88 15.04 5.76
C LYS A 279 14.57 14.32 6.08
N ALA A 280 14.43 13.08 5.59
CA ALA A 280 13.17 12.34 5.66
C ALA A 280 12.60 12.25 7.08
N ILE A 281 13.44 12.08 8.10
CA ILE A 281 12.98 12.00 9.49
C ILE A 281 12.27 13.27 9.92
N THR A 282 12.84 14.46 9.66
CA THR A 282 12.21 15.74 10.00
C THR A 282 10.84 15.89 9.31
N VAL A 283 10.77 15.56 8.02
CA VAL A 283 9.54 15.60 7.24
C VAL A 283 8.48 14.66 7.83
N LEU A 284 8.86 13.43 8.15
CA LEU A 284 7.96 12.42 8.69
C LEU A 284 7.50 12.79 10.11
N MET A 285 8.37 13.34 10.95
CA MET A 285 7.97 13.85 12.27
C MET A 285 6.95 14.98 12.15
N ASN A 286 7.14 15.92 11.22
CA ASN A 286 6.14 16.96 10.96
C ASN A 286 4.79 16.37 10.50
N ILE A 287 4.82 15.36 9.63
CA ILE A 287 3.59 14.65 9.20
C ILE A 287 2.91 13.96 10.38
N LEU A 288 3.69 13.29 11.24
CA LEU A 288 3.19 12.60 12.43
C LEU A 288 2.47 13.56 13.39
N SER A 289 2.98 14.78 13.57
CA SER A 289 2.39 15.76 14.49
C SER A 289 1.24 16.59 13.87
N THR A 290 1.16 16.73 12.54
CA THR A 290 0.23 17.69 11.89
C THR A 290 -0.89 17.09 11.04
N ARG A 291 -0.76 15.84 10.58
CA ARG A 291 -1.70 15.22 9.62
C ARG A 291 -2.70 14.28 10.30
N GLY A 292 -3.64 13.75 9.50
CA GLY A 292 -4.70 12.88 9.97
C GLY A 292 -4.24 11.45 10.28
N VAL A 293 -5.15 10.67 10.87
CA VAL A 293 -4.89 9.32 11.38
C VAL A 293 -4.33 8.37 10.31
N LEU A 294 -4.77 8.50 9.06
CA LEU A 294 -4.30 7.66 7.96
C LEU A 294 -2.84 7.95 7.60
N GLU A 295 -2.46 9.22 7.56
CA GLU A 295 -1.10 9.67 7.26
C GLU A 295 -0.17 9.36 8.42
N GLN A 296 -0.59 9.62 9.66
CA GLN A 296 0.14 9.26 10.88
C GLN A 296 0.43 7.75 10.93
N GLY A 297 -0.59 6.94 10.66
CA GLY A 297 -0.45 5.48 10.63
C GLY A 297 0.49 4.99 9.53
N ALA A 298 0.50 5.63 8.35
CA ALA A 298 1.46 5.33 7.28
C ALA A 298 2.86 5.87 7.57
N CYS A 299 2.97 6.97 8.30
CA CYS A 299 4.21 7.59 8.70
C CYS A 299 4.98 6.71 9.68
N LEU A 300 4.31 6.12 10.68
CA LEU A 300 4.94 5.17 11.60
C LEU A 300 5.56 3.97 10.87
N ASP A 301 4.84 3.41 9.89
CA ASP A 301 5.34 2.29 9.07
C ASP A 301 6.58 2.72 8.26
N ALA A 302 6.54 3.90 7.63
CA ALA A 302 7.66 4.45 6.87
C ALA A 302 8.88 4.81 7.75
N LEU A 303 8.66 5.33 8.96
CA LEU A 303 9.72 5.63 9.93
C LEU A 303 10.49 4.36 10.31
N ILE A 304 9.80 3.24 10.57
CA ILE A 304 10.46 1.95 10.82
C ILE A 304 11.31 1.54 9.61
N ALA A 305 10.77 1.61 8.40
CA ALA A 305 11.49 1.20 7.19
C ALA A 305 12.73 2.06 6.91
N ILE A 306 12.68 3.37 7.17
CA ILE A 306 13.79 4.31 6.93
C ILE A 306 14.88 4.18 7.99
N MET A 307 14.49 3.90 9.24
CA MET A 307 15.42 3.63 10.34
C MET A 307 15.96 2.20 10.30
N LEU A 308 15.32 1.30 9.53
CA LEU A 308 15.81 -0.04 9.37
C LEU A 308 17.22 0.01 8.77
N ASP A 309 18.11 -0.62 9.51
CA ASP A 309 19.55 -0.60 9.32
C ASP A 309 20.30 0.74 9.14
N SER A 310 19.65 1.90 9.33
CA SER A 310 20.26 3.23 9.10
C SER A 310 20.55 3.99 10.40
N SER A 311 21.82 4.02 10.82
CA SER A 311 22.25 4.76 12.02
C SER A 311 22.05 6.28 11.90
N SER A 312 22.26 6.85 10.71
CA SER A 312 22.03 8.28 10.46
C SER A 312 20.57 8.66 10.70
N ASN A 313 19.63 7.90 10.14
CA ASN A 313 18.20 8.17 10.34
C ASN A 313 17.75 7.93 11.80
N GLN A 314 18.37 6.97 12.50
CA GLN A 314 18.10 6.72 13.92
C GLN A 314 18.56 7.88 14.80
N MET A 315 19.75 8.44 14.53
CA MET A 315 20.24 9.64 15.24
C MET A 315 19.39 10.86 14.94
N ASP A 316 18.95 11.05 13.69
CA ASP A 316 18.03 12.14 13.34
C ASP A 316 16.68 12.00 14.09
N PHE A 317 16.19 10.77 14.27
CA PHE A 317 14.93 10.50 14.98
C PHE A 317 15.05 10.79 16.48
N GLU A 318 16.17 10.40 17.09
CA GLU A 318 16.51 10.78 18.47
C GLU A 318 16.63 12.30 18.62
N ALA A 319 17.31 12.97 17.69
CA ALA A 319 17.45 14.44 17.69
C ALA A 319 16.11 15.19 17.52
N CYS A 320 15.13 14.56 16.89
CA CYS A 320 13.77 15.10 16.76
C CYS A 320 12.85 14.70 17.93
N ASN A 321 13.38 14.14 19.03
CA ASN A 321 12.61 13.60 20.15
C ASN A 321 11.48 12.65 19.70
N GLY A 322 11.75 11.80 18.70
CA GLY A 322 10.70 11.01 18.07
C GLY A 322 9.95 10.06 19.02
N ILE A 323 10.62 9.57 20.08
CA ILE A 323 9.98 8.76 21.12
C ILE A 323 8.95 9.58 21.93
N GLU A 324 9.24 10.85 22.21
CA GLU A 324 8.34 11.74 22.92
C GLU A 324 7.05 11.96 22.12
N GLU A 325 7.16 12.28 20.82
CA GLU A 325 6.01 12.48 19.93
C GLU A 325 5.13 11.22 19.83
N VAL A 326 5.74 10.04 19.67
CA VAL A 326 5.00 8.76 19.66
C VAL A 326 4.34 8.51 21.03
N ALA A 327 5.01 8.88 22.12
CA ALA A 327 4.47 8.74 23.47
C ALA A 327 3.30 9.70 23.75
N LEU A 328 3.30 10.90 23.17
CA LEU A 328 2.17 11.82 23.22
C LEU A 328 0.95 11.22 22.49
N LEU A 329 1.16 10.67 21.29
CA LEU A 329 0.08 10.04 20.51
C LEU A 329 -0.54 8.81 21.19
N ILE A 330 0.27 7.92 21.76
CA ILE A 330 -0.25 6.70 22.42
C ILE A 330 -0.98 7.01 23.73
N LYS A 331 -0.64 8.11 24.42
CA LYS A 331 -1.29 8.52 25.67
C LYS A 331 -2.58 9.32 25.46
N ASP A 332 -2.71 9.99 24.33
CA ASP A 332 -3.89 10.81 24.07
C ASP A 332 -5.12 9.91 23.85
N LYS A 333 -6.05 9.96 24.82
CA LYS A 333 -7.30 9.18 24.79
C LYS A 333 -8.30 9.69 23.73
N GLN A 334 -8.06 10.87 23.14
CA GLN A 334 -8.86 11.40 22.03
C GLN A 334 -8.42 10.84 20.68
N VAL A 335 -7.21 10.31 20.59
CA VAL A 335 -6.69 9.68 19.38
C VAL A 335 -7.36 8.31 19.18
N GLU A 336 -7.66 7.95 17.93
CA GLU A 336 -8.25 6.66 17.59
C GLU A 336 -7.42 5.48 18.14
N GLU A 337 -8.10 4.51 18.77
CA GLU A 337 -7.46 3.35 19.39
C GLU A 337 -6.54 2.59 18.42
N ASN A 338 -6.94 2.47 17.14
CA ASN A 338 -6.14 1.82 16.11
C ASN A 338 -4.79 2.51 15.89
N LEU A 339 -4.72 3.85 15.97
CA LEU A 339 -3.48 4.59 15.84
C LEU A 339 -2.62 4.44 17.10
N ARG A 340 -3.25 4.46 18.28
CA ARG A 340 -2.55 4.21 19.56
C ARG A 340 -1.95 2.80 19.59
N LEU A 341 -2.67 1.79 19.09
CA LEU A 341 -2.15 0.43 18.90
C LEU A 341 -0.96 0.41 17.93
N LYS A 342 -1.05 1.11 16.80
CA LYS A 342 0.07 1.26 15.85
C LYS A 342 1.30 1.92 16.49
N CYS A 343 1.12 2.89 17.39
CA CYS A 343 2.24 3.46 18.15
C CYS A 343 2.90 2.40 19.05
N GLY A 344 2.11 1.53 19.67
CA GLY A 344 2.62 0.39 20.44
C GLY A 344 3.39 -0.61 19.57
N GLU A 345 2.86 -0.95 18.40
CA GLU A 345 3.57 -1.79 17.41
C GLU A 345 4.88 -1.14 16.99
N PHE A 346 4.86 0.15 16.64
CA PHE A 346 6.04 0.92 16.26
C PHE A 346 7.15 0.83 17.32
N LEU A 347 6.82 1.07 18.59
CA LEU A 347 7.81 1.05 19.68
C LEU A 347 8.39 -0.35 19.90
N LEU A 348 7.56 -1.39 19.83
CA LEU A 348 8.01 -2.79 19.92
C LEU A 348 8.98 -3.16 18.81
N LEU A 349 8.66 -2.74 17.57
CA LEU A 349 9.46 -3.00 16.38
C LEU A 349 10.78 -2.21 16.38
N LEU A 350 10.74 -0.95 16.78
CA LEU A 350 11.91 -0.08 16.90
C LEU A 350 12.91 -0.65 17.92
N ILE A 351 12.42 -1.03 19.10
CA ILE A 351 13.26 -1.56 20.17
C ILE A 351 13.84 -2.93 19.81
N GLY A 352 13.04 -3.81 19.22
CA GLY A 352 13.52 -5.11 18.72
C GLY A 352 14.65 -4.97 17.71
N HIS A 353 14.62 -3.92 16.88
CA HIS A 353 15.66 -3.64 15.89
C HIS A 353 16.93 -3.04 16.50
N VAL A 354 16.79 -2.02 17.35
CA VAL A 354 17.93 -1.29 17.95
C VAL A 354 18.76 -2.21 18.87
N ASN A 355 18.10 -3.11 19.61
CA ASN A 355 18.76 -4.02 20.56
C ASN A 355 19.55 -5.17 19.91
N GLY A 356 19.35 -5.44 18.63
CA GLY A 356 20.05 -6.52 17.91
C GLY A 356 21.51 -6.21 17.56
N ARG A 357 22.01 -5.02 17.93
CA ARG A 357 23.32 -4.47 17.50
C ARG A 357 24.31 -4.39 18.66
N GLU A 358 25.60 -4.65 18.37
CA GLU A 358 26.68 -4.59 19.38
C GLU A 358 26.90 -3.18 19.97
N THR A 359 26.59 -2.13 19.20
CA THR A 359 26.53 -0.74 19.66
C THR A 359 25.24 -0.11 19.13
N PRO A 360 24.19 0.04 19.95
CA PRO A 360 22.92 0.55 19.47
C PRO A 360 23.03 2.06 19.20
N PRO A 361 22.77 2.54 17.97
CA PRO A 361 22.37 3.93 17.76
C PRO A 361 21.07 4.16 18.56
N MET A 362 20.95 5.30 19.24
CA MET A 362 19.94 5.57 20.29
C MET A 362 20.23 4.93 21.65
N MET A 363 21.26 5.42 22.34
CA MET A 363 21.67 4.92 23.66
C MET A 363 20.64 5.20 24.77
N ALA A 364 19.84 6.25 24.62
CA ALA A 364 18.85 6.67 25.61
C ALA A 364 17.46 6.02 25.42
N ILE A 365 17.25 5.24 24.35
CA ILE A 365 15.90 4.81 23.94
C ILE A 365 15.11 4.07 25.05
N HIS A 366 15.78 3.28 25.89
CA HIS A 366 15.14 2.58 27.01
C HIS A 366 14.80 3.50 28.17
N GLU A 367 15.66 4.49 28.42
CA GLU A 367 15.44 5.54 29.41
C GLU A 367 14.25 6.40 28.98
N ASP A 368 14.23 6.83 27.72
CA ASP A 368 13.18 7.67 27.13
C ASP A 368 11.83 6.97 27.17
N ILE A 369 11.75 5.70 26.76
CA ILE A 369 10.49 4.95 26.81
C ILE A 369 9.98 4.82 28.26
N ARG A 370 10.86 4.60 29.24
CA ARG A 370 10.44 4.53 30.66
C ARG A 370 10.02 5.90 31.18
N GLN A 371 10.76 6.95 30.82
CA GLN A 371 10.45 8.33 31.19
C GLN A 371 9.09 8.74 30.65
N TYR A 372 8.83 8.47 29.36
CA TYR A 372 7.60 8.89 28.72
C TYR A 372 6.45 7.94 28.94
N LEU A 373 6.59 6.61 28.92
CA LEU A 373 5.44 5.68 29.03
C LEU A 373 5.28 5.04 30.42
N GLY A 374 6.22 5.27 31.33
CA GLY A 374 6.25 4.68 32.66
C GLY A 374 6.98 3.34 32.70
N GLU A 375 7.42 2.98 33.90
CA GLU A 375 8.31 1.83 34.16
C GLU A 375 7.69 0.48 33.76
N LYS A 376 6.37 0.33 33.97
CA LYS A 376 5.62 -0.88 33.61
C LYS A 376 5.56 -1.08 32.09
N SER A 377 5.15 -0.04 31.35
CA SER A 377 5.05 -0.05 29.88
C SER A 377 6.42 -0.26 29.25
N GLY A 378 7.45 0.44 29.73
CA GLY A 378 8.82 0.26 29.25
C GLY A 378 9.38 -1.14 29.49
N SER A 379 9.09 -1.74 30.65
CA SER A 379 9.49 -3.12 30.95
C SER A 379 8.79 -4.14 30.02
N LEU A 380 7.51 -3.92 29.70
CA LEU A 380 6.77 -4.77 28.76
C LEU A 380 7.35 -4.69 27.35
N ILE A 381 7.63 -3.48 26.85
CA ILE A 381 8.23 -3.27 25.53
C ILE A 381 9.61 -3.93 25.45
N TRP A 382 10.45 -3.73 26.46
CA TRP A 382 11.77 -4.38 26.54
C TRP A 382 11.65 -5.90 26.52
N ALA A 383 10.80 -6.49 27.36
CA ALA A 383 10.62 -7.93 27.42
C ALA A 383 10.12 -8.50 26.08
N ALA A 384 9.11 -7.87 25.49
CA ALA A 384 8.53 -8.31 24.21
C ALA A 384 9.54 -8.25 23.06
N SER A 385 10.47 -7.29 23.07
CA SER A 385 11.51 -7.17 22.04
C SER A 385 12.47 -8.37 21.97
N GLN A 386 12.63 -9.11 23.08
CA GLN A 386 13.55 -10.26 23.17
C GLN A 386 12.96 -11.55 22.58
N PHE A 387 11.65 -11.64 22.38
CA PHE A 387 10.96 -12.88 21.98
C PHE A 387 10.66 -12.99 20.47
N GLY A 388 11.01 -11.97 19.67
CA GLY A 388 10.62 -11.89 18.26
C GLY A 388 11.25 -12.94 17.33
N SER A 389 12.34 -13.61 17.73
CA SER A 389 13.16 -14.40 16.80
C SER A 389 12.70 -15.84 16.56
N THR A 390 11.77 -16.40 17.36
CA THR A 390 11.49 -17.86 17.36
C THR A 390 10.16 -18.32 16.74
N LEU A 391 9.24 -17.40 16.41
CA LEU A 391 7.88 -17.72 15.95
C LEU A 391 7.73 -17.73 14.42
N ASP A 392 6.70 -18.40 13.88
CA ASP A 392 6.29 -18.24 12.48
C ASP A 392 5.73 -16.83 12.21
N PRO A 393 5.81 -16.23 11.01
CA PRO A 393 5.38 -14.86 10.74
C PRO A 393 3.92 -14.53 11.04
N GLU A 394 2.99 -15.43 10.74
CA GLU A 394 1.58 -15.23 11.10
C GLU A 394 1.40 -15.19 12.63
N GLN A 395 2.19 -15.99 13.33
CA GLN A 395 2.25 -15.99 14.80
C GLN A 395 2.99 -14.76 15.32
N ARG A 396 4.03 -14.26 14.63
CA ARG A 396 4.77 -13.04 14.99
C ARG A 396 3.89 -11.81 14.93
N LEU A 397 3.06 -11.67 13.90
CA LEU A 397 2.12 -10.57 13.81
C LEU A 397 1.06 -10.66 14.91
N THR A 398 0.43 -11.83 15.06
CA THR A 398 -0.60 -12.01 16.09
C THR A 398 0.00 -11.73 17.48
N ALA A 399 1.23 -12.17 17.73
CA ALA A 399 1.98 -11.86 18.94
C ALA A 399 2.26 -10.36 19.08
N LEU A 400 2.72 -9.68 18.02
CA LEU A 400 2.97 -8.24 18.01
C LEU A 400 1.71 -7.46 18.38
N GLN A 401 0.56 -7.77 17.77
CA GLN A 401 -0.73 -7.14 18.06
C GLN A 401 -1.16 -7.38 19.52
N ILE A 402 -0.98 -8.60 20.04
CA ILE A 402 -1.27 -8.91 21.44
C ILE A 402 -0.36 -8.11 22.38
N GLN A 403 0.93 -7.99 22.07
CA GLN A 403 1.86 -7.21 22.90
C GLN A 403 1.58 -5.72 22.81
N ALA A 404 1.28 -5.18 21.63
CA ALA A 404 0.91 -3.78 21.45
C ALA A 404 -0.35 -3.43 22.25
N ARG A 405 -1.36 -4.33 22.25
CA ARG A 405 -2.55 -4.17 23.09
C ARG A 405 -2.22 -4.19 24.58
N ARG A 406 -1.34 -5.08 25.05
CA ARG A 406 -0.90 -5.10 26.46
C ARG A 406 -0.16 -3.83 26.86
N VAL A 407 0.66 -3.28 25.96
CA VAL A 407 1.33 -1.98 26.17
C VAL A 407 0.27 -0.88 26.31
N LEU A 408 -0.71 -0.83 25.42
CA LEU A 408 -1.78 0.17 25.47
C LEU A 408 -2.62 0.05 26.76
N GLU A 409 -3.04 -1.16 27.13
CA GLU A 409 -3.75 -1.44 28.38
C GLU A 409 -2.92 -1.00 29.60
N SER A 410 -1.59 -1.17 29.57
CA SER A 410 -0.72 -0.73 30.66
C SER A 410 -0.64 0.79 30.79
N ILE A 411 -0.81 1.52 29.69
CA ILE A 411 -0.83 2.99 29.66
C ILE A 411 -2.19 3.52 30.14
N ASP A 412 -3.30 2.90 29.73
CA ASP A 412 -4.66 3.35 30.06
C ASP A 412 -5.07 3.10 31.53
N LEU A 413 -4.36 2.21 32.23
CA LEU A 413 -4.53 1.98 33.67
C LEU A 413 -4.04 3.16 34.54
N TYR A 414 -3.37 4.14 33.93
CA TYR A 414 -2.89 5.38 34.55
C TYR A 414 -3.42 6.60 33.78
#